data_AF-X1TT41-F1
#
_entry.id   AF-X1TT41-F1
#
_cell.length_a   1.000
_cell.length_b   1.000
_cell.length_c   1.000
_cell.angle_alpha   90.00
_cell.angle_beta   90.00
_cell.angle_gamma   90.00
#
_symmetry.space_group_name_H-M   'P 1'
#
loop_
_entity.id
_entity.type
_entity.pdbx_description
1 polymer ?
#
loop_
_entity_poly.entity_id
_entity_poly.type
_entity_poly.pdbx_seq_one_letter_code
_entity_poly.pdbx_strand_id
1 'polypeptide(L)'
;MGEILSSLAIRPLFERYFKEDPNFRFEAAPKPRLSERTYKKDWWKEWNSLSEEEQWERAEKGDWIISEKELLFDAADVVRYGRDLFVQKSMVTNDAGIDWLGRHFPAHRIHKVGRR
;
A
#
# COMPACT_ATOMS: atom_id res chain seq x y z
N MET A 1 -7.55 -12.02 -7.92
CA MET A 1 -7.06 -11.79 -9.31
C MET A 1 -7.53 -10.46 -9.91
N GLY A 2 -8.67 -9.89 -9.48
CA GLY A 2 -9.22 -8.66 -10.07
C GLY A 2 -8.36 -7.39 -9.94
N GLU A 3 -7.65 -7.20 -8.83
CA GLU A 3 -6.94 -5.93 -8.60
C GLU A 3 -5.59 -5.79 -9.31
N ILE A 4 -4.94 -6.90 -9.68
CA ILE A 4 -3.63 -6.87 -10.37
C ILE A 4 -3.73 -6.13 -11.71
N LEU A 5 -4.90 -6.21 -12.36
CA LEU A 5 -5.22 -5.61 -13.64
C LEU A 5 -6.22 -4.45 -13.54
N SER A 6 -6.50 -3.93 -12.35
CA SER A 6 -7.49 -2.86 -12.13
C SER A 6 -7.23 -1.62 -13.01
N SER A 7 -5.96 -1.33 -13.29
CA SER A 7 -5.55 -0.24 -14.17
C SER A 7 -6.03 -0.37 -15.62
N LEU A 8 -6.44 -1.55 -16.09
CA LEU A 8 -6.93 -1.75 -17.45
C LEU A 8 -8.26 -1.03 -17.69
N ALA A 9 -9.15 -1.01 -16.69
CA ALA A 9 -10.47 -0.37 -16.80
C ALA A 9 -10.36 1.16 -17.00
N ILE A 10 -9.34 1.78 -16.41
CA ILE A 10 -9.08 3.23 -16.48
C ILE A 10 -8.04 3.61 -17.55
N ARG A 11 -7.50 2.63 -18.28
CA ARG A 11 -6.43 2.83 -19.26
C ARG A 11 -6.77 3.85 -20.36
N PRO A 12 -7.98 3.85 -20.97
CA PRO A 12 -8.33 4.84 -21.98
C PRO A 12 -8.28 6.28 -21.46
N LEU A 13 -8.62 6.49 -20.19
CA LEU A 13 -8.58 7.81 -19.56
C LEU A 13 -7.13 8.28 -19.35
N PHE A 14 -6.25 7.41 -18.87
CA PHE A 14 -4.84 7.73 -18.71
C PHE A 14 -4.14 7.99 -20.05
N GLU A 15 -4.46 7.23 -21.09
CA GLU A 15 -3.92 7.46 -22.43
C GLU A 15 -4.38 8.80 -23.02
N ARG A 16 -5.61 9.22 -22.71
CA ARG A 16 -6.10 10.55 -23.06
C ARG A 16 -5.33 11.63 -22.31
N TYR A 17 -5.21 11.54 -20.98
CA TYR A 17 -4.47 12.53 -20.19
C TYR A 17 -3.01 12.64 -20.60
N PHE A 18 -2.36 11.51 -20.89
CA PHE A 18 -0.99 11.50 -21.40
C PHE A 18 -0.82 12.21 -22.74
N LYS A 19 -1.83 12.17 -23.62
CA LYS A 19 -1.82 12.90 -24.90
C LYS A 19 -2.14 14.39 -24.76
N GLU A 20 -3.04 14.74 -23.83
CA GLU A 20 -3.54 16.10 -23.64
C GLU A 20 -2.60 16.99 -22.80
N ASP A 21 -1.90 16.42 -21.82
CA ASP A 21 -1.00 17.16 -20.93
C ASP A 21 0.45 16.68 -21.06
N PRO A 22 1.36 17.50 -21.63
CA PRO A 22 2.77 17.13 -21.78
C PRO A 22 3.51 16.96 -20.43
N ASN A 23 2.94 17.43 -19.33
CA ASN A 23 3.50 17.27 -17.99
C ASN A 23 2.92 16.05 -17.23
N PHE A 24 1.94 15.34 -17.81
CA PHE A 24 1.33 14.18 -17.16
C PHE A 24 2.34 13.05 -17.00
N ARG A 25 2.57 12.63 -15.76
CA ARG A 25 3.43 11.49 -15.44
C ARG A 25 2.60 10.22 -15.33
N PHE A 26 2.72 9.34 -16.33
CA PHE A 26 2.12 8.01 -16.29
C PHE A 26 3.10 7.02 -15.66
N GLU A 27 2.91 6.73 -14.38
CA GLU A 27 3.82 5.88 -13.60
C GLU A 27 3.09 4.69 -12.99
N ALA A 28 3.83 3.59 -12.79
CA ALA A 28 3.34 2.40 -12.13
C ALA A 28 4.37 1.91 -11.12
N ALA A 29 3.89 1.54 -9.93
CA ALA A 29 4.72 0.85 -8.94
C ALA A 29 5.12 -0.55 -9.45
N PRO A 30 6.21 -1.13 -8.92
CA PRO A 30 6.60 -2.50 -9.22
C PRO A 30 5.44 -3.47 -8.96
N LYS A 31 5.09 -4.28 -9.95
CA LYS A 31 4.00 -5.26 -9.81
C LYS A 31 4.44 -6.39 -8.87
N PRO A 32 3.71 -6.64 -7.76
CA PRO A 32 4.07 -7.70 -6.83
C PRO A 32 3.79 -9.08 -7.43
N ARG A 33 4.52 -10.09 -6.96
CA ARG A 33 4.33 -11.50 -7.35
C ARG A 33 3.19 -12.15 -6.58
N LEU A 34 2.88 -11.66 -5.38
CA LEU A 34 1.83 -12.18 -4.50
C LEU A 34 1.97 -13.70 -4.25
N SER A 35 3.22 -14.13 -4.02
CA SER A 35 3.53 -15.52 -3.67
C SER A 35 3.09 -15.87 -2.25
N GLU A 36 3.17 -17.14 -1.87
CA GLU A 36 2.91 -17.55 -0.48
C GLU A 36 3.74 -16.78 0.54
N ARG A 37 4.98 -16.41 0.18
CA ARG A 37 5.90 -15.65 1.06
C ARG A 37 5.45 -14.20 1.29
N THR A 38 4.52 -13.70 0.48
CA THR A 38 3.94 -12.36 0.59
C THR A 38 3.00 -12.27 1.79
N TYR A 39 2.41 -13.39 2.20
CA TYR A 39 1.49 -13.47 3.33
C TYR A 39 2.14 -14.21 4.51
N LYS A 40 1.78 -13.83 5.73
CA LYS A 40 2.14 -14.58 6.93
C LYS A 40 1.34 -15.87 6.96
N LYS A 41 2.07 -16.99 7.11
CA LYS A 41 1.46 -18.32 7.18
C LYS A 41 0.51 -18.39 8.38
N ASP A 42 -0.62 -19.08 8.21
CA ASP A 42 -1.62 -19.32 9.27
C ASP A 42 -2.22 -18.05 9.92
N TRP A 43 -2.05 -16.86 9.31
CA TRP A 43 -2.48 -15.58 9.87
C TRP A 43 -3.92 -15.56 10.38
N TRP A 44 -4.88 -16.00 9.56
CA TRP A 44 -6.30 -16.01 9.94
C TRP A 44 -6.61 -17.00 11.06
N LYS A 45 -5.88 -18.13 11.11
CA LYS A 45 -6.04 -19.10 12.19
C LYS A 45 -5.58 -18.50 13.51
N GLU A 46 -4.43 -17.82 13.51
CA GLU A 46 -3.95 -17.07 14.68
C GLU A 46 -4.91 -15.93 15.05
N TRP A 47 -5.24 -15.06 14.10
CA TRP A 47 -6.11 -13.89 14.31
C TRP A 47 -7.44 -14.27 14.95
N ASN A 48 -8.11 -15.30 14.42
CA ASN A 48 -9.40 -15.74 14.92
C ASN A 48 -9.32 -16.47 16.27
N SER A 49 -8.12 -16.84 16.73
CA SER A 49 -7.90 -17.44 18.05
C SER A 49 -7.66 -16.42 19.15
N LEU A 50 -7.38 -15.16 18.79
CA LEU A 50 -7.11 -14.06 19.72
C LEU A 50 -8.40 -13.47 20.28
N SER A 51 -8.35 -12.99 21.53
CA SER A 51 -9.39 -12.14 22.10
C SER A 51 -9.51 -10.82 21.33
N GLU A 52 -10.60 -10.08 21.56
CA GLU A 52 -10.77 -8.77 20.93
C GLU A 52 -9.65 -7.80 21.35
N GLU A 53 -9.28 -7.78 22.64
CA GLU A 53 -8.18 -6.96 23.15
C GLU A 53 -6.83 -7.32 22.50
N GLU A 54 -6.54 -8.61 22.34
CA GLU A 54 -5.32 -9.08 21.68
C GLU A 54 -5.29 -8.70 20.19
N GLN A 55 -6.44 -8.75 19.50
CA GLN A 55 -6.56 -8.27 18.12
C GLN A 55 -6.29 -6.76 18.03
N TRP A 56 -6.83 -5.97 18.96
CA TRP A 56 -6.56 -4.54 19.05
C TRP A 56 -5.08 -4.24 19.30
N GLU A 57 -4.44 -4.93 20.24
CA GLU A 57 -2.99 -4.76 20.48
C GLU A 57 -2.15 -5.08 19.24
N ARG A 58 -2.53 -6.13 18.50
CA ARG A 58 -1.83 -6.53 17.26
C ARG A 58 -2.02 -5.49 16.15
N ALA A 59 -3.25 -4.99 16.01
CA ALA A 59 -3.60 -3.91 15.08
C ALA A 59 -2.85 -2.62 15.39
N GLU A 60 -2.74 -2.23 16.67
CA GLU A 60 -2.01 -1.05 17.11
C GLU A 60 -0.50 -1.15 16.81
N LYS A 61 0.06 -2.35 16.90
CA LYS A 61 1.45 -2.64 16.50
C LYS A 61 1.64 -2.65 14.97
N GLY A 62 0.56 -2.51 14.19
CA GLY A 62 0.59 -2.59 12.73
C GLY A 62 1.06 -3.97 12.23
N ASP A 63 0.81 -5.01 13.02
CA ASP A 63 1.09 -6.39 12.65
C ASP A 63 -0.11 -6.91 11.85
N TRP A 64 0.08 -7.03 10.53
CA TRP A 64 -0.97 -7.41 9.57
C TRP A 64 -0.59 -8.64 8.75
N ILE A 65 -1.53 -9.16 7.96
CA ILE A 65 -1.38 -10.39 7.16
C ILE A 65 -0.20 -10.39 6.17
N ILE A 66 0.18 -9.23 5.63
CA ILE A 66 1.28 -9.14 4.65
C ILE A 66 2.65 -9.08 5.32
N SER A 67 3.65 -9.67 4.66
CA SER A 67 5.06 -9.63 5.07
C SER A 67 5.81 -8.48 4.37
N GLU A 68 7.08 -8.29 4.74
CA GLU A 68 8.00 -7.34 4.09
C GLU A 68 8.79 -8.01 2.93
N LYS A 69 8.32 -9.15 2.40
CA LYS A 69 9.04 -9.90 1.35
C LYS A 69 9.15 -9.13 0.02
N GLU A 70 8.14 -8.35 -0.30
CA GLU A 70 8.06 -7.47 -1.45
C GLU A 70 7.29 -6.20 -1.07
N LEU A 71 7.52 -5.10 -1.79
CA LEU A 71 6.81 -3.85 -1.55
C LEU A 71 5.33 -4.01 -1.92
N LEU A 72 4.45 -3.53 -1.05
CA LEU A 72 3.01 -3.53 -1.25
C LEU A 72 2.43 -2.23 -0.69
N PHE A 73 1.55 -1.59 -1.46
CA PHE A 73 0.70 -0.52 -0.97
C PHE A 73 -0.56 -0.41 -1.81
N ASP A 74 -1.61 0.12 -1.19
CA ASP A 74 -2.79 0.64 -1.90
C ASP A 74 -2.74 2.17 -1.89
N ALA A 75 -3.11 2.79 -3.00
CA ALA A 75 -3.21 4.24 -3.10
C ALA A 75 -4.25 4.81 -2.11
N ALA A 76 -5.26 4.02 -1.74
CA ALA A 76 -6.29 4.42 -0.77
C ALA A 76 -5.76 4.61 0.66
N ASP A 77 -4.64 3.99 1.03
CA ASP A 77 -3.99 4.20 2.33
C ASP A 77 -3.19 5.52 2.40
N VAL A 78 -3.15 6.29 1.30
CA VAL A 78 -2.40 7.54 1.19
C VAL A 78 -3.36 8.73 1.11
N VAL A 79 -3.24 9.65 2.08
CA VAL A 79 -3.91 10.96 2.05
C VAL A 79 -2.90 12.05 1.70
N ARG A 80 -3.26 12.93 0.76
CA ARG A 80 -2.39 14.02 0.29
C ARG A 80 -2.79 15.35 0.93
N TYR A 81 -1.82 16.06 1.48
CA TYR A 81 -1.96 17.44 1.96
C TYR A 81 -0.79 18.29 1.41
N GLY A 82 -0.89 18.70 0.14
CA GLY A 82 0.19 19.40 -0.55
C GLY A 82 1.43 18.52 -0.71
N ARG A 83 2.54 18.93 -0.08
CA ARG A 83 3.80 18.16 -0.10
C ARG A 83 3.87 17.06 0.96
N ASP A 84 2.87 16.97 1.83
CA ASP A 84 2.79 16.00 2.91
C ASP A 84 1.87 14.84 2.51
N LEU A 85 2.40 13.63 2.56
CA LEU A 85 1.68 12.38 2.29
C LEU A 85 1.54 11.62 3.60
N PHE A 86 0.32 11.46 4.08
CA PHE A 86 0.01 10.67 5.27
C PHE A 86 -0.33 9.25 4.82
N VAL A 87 0.41 8.25 5.34
CA VAL A 87 0.28 6.86 4.88
C VAL A 87 0.03 5.94 6.06
N GLN A 88 -1.03 5.14 6.00
CA GLN A 88 -1.36 4.14 7.02
C GLN A 88 -0.74 2.78 6.65
N LYS A 89 -0.10 2.11 7.63
CA LYS A 89 0.25 0.69 7.48
C LYS A 89 -0.99 -0.16 7.70
N SER A 90 -1.29 -1.07 6.77
CA SER A 90 -2.56 -1.80 6.72
C SER A 90 -2.35 -3.26 6.31
N MET A 91 -3.44 -3.99 6.11
CA MET A 91 -3.40 -5.33 5.55
C MET A 91 -2.93 -5.39 4.09
N VAL A 92 -2.85 -4.24 3.40
CA VAL A 92 -2.44 -4.13 1.99
C VAL A 92 -1.26 -3.18 1.76
N THR A 93 -0.84 -2.43 2.79
CA THR A 93 0.29 -1.50 2.75
C THR A 93 1.33 -1.84 3.82
N ASN A 94 2.55 -2.19 3.40
CA ASN A 94 3.67 -2.57 4.27
C ASN A 94 4.78 -1.50 4.33
N ASP A 95 5.76 -1.68 5.21
CA ASP A 95 6.82 -0.67 5.40
C ASP A 95 7.69 -0.51 4.15
N ALA A 96 7.94 -1.59 3.41
CA ALA A 96 8.62 -1.54 2.12
C ALA A 96 7.84 -0.70 1.08
N GLY A 97 6.52 -0.75 1.05
CA GLY A 97 5.67 0.09 0.20
C GLY A 97 5.72 1.56 0.59
N ILE A 98 5.67 1.85 1.89
CA ILE A 98 5.78 3.22 2.43
C ILE A 98 7.15 3.82 2.11
N ASP A 99 8.24 3.06 2.30
CA ASP A 99 9.60 3.48 1.94
C ASP A 99 9.75 3.71 0.43
N TRP A 100 9.15 2.86 -0.41
CA TRP A 100 9.14 3.06 -1.86
C TRP A 100 8.47 4.37 -2.25
N LEU A 101 7.32 4.73 -1.65
CA LEU A 101 6.65 6.01 -1.89
C LEU A 101 7.56 7.20 -1.57
N GLY A 102 8.28 7.14 -0.45
CA GLY A 102 9.22 8.19 -0.07
C GLY A 102 10.38 8.36 -1.05
N ARG A 103 10.92 7.25 -1.56
CA ARG A 103 12.01 7.27 -2.56
C ARG A 103 11.53 7.72 -3.93
N HIS A 104 10.33 7.32 -4.33
CA HIS A 104 9.75 7.63 -5.64
C HIS A 104 9.32 9.10 -5.74
N PHE A 105 8.90 9.69 -4.62
CA PHE A 105 8.47 11.09 -4.53
C PHE A 105 9.39 11.93 -3.62
N PRO A 106 10.67 12.17 -3.98
CA PRO A 106 11.64 12.82 -3.10
C PRO A 106 11.31 14.28 -2.76
N ALA A 107 10.43 14.92 -3.51
CA ALA A 107 9.94 16.27 -3.24
C ALA A 107 8.79 16.33 -2.21
N HIS A 108 8.30 15.16 -1.76
CA HIS A 108 7.23 15.00 -0.77
C HIS A 108 7.80 14.47 0.55
N ARG A 109 7.05 14.69 1.64
CA ARG A 109 7.33 14.16 2.97
C ARG A 109 6.33 13.07 3.29
N ILE A 110 6.82 11.89 3.67
CA ILE A 110 5.98 10.77 4.09
C ILE A 110 5.80 10.81 5.61
N HIS A 111 4.55 10.79 6.06
CA HIS A 111 4.15 10.70 7.46
C HIS A 111 3.41 9.40 7.69
N LYS A 112 4.06 8.42 8.31
CA LYS A 112 3.39 7.16 8.68
C LYS A 112 2.40 7.43 9.81
N VAL A 113 1.13 7.11 9.59
CA VAL A 113 0.04 7.26 10.56
C VAL A 113 -0.13 5.96 11.35
N GLY A 114 -0.20 6.09 12.67
CA GLY A 114 -0.38 4.98 13.60
C GLY A 114 -0.28 5.46 15.04
N ARG A 115 -0.72 4.62 15.98
CA ARG A 115 -0.53 4.89 17.41
C ARG A 115 0.97 4.70 17.74
N ARG A 116 1.55 5.65 18.47
CA ARG A 116 2.94 5.54 18.97
C ARG A 116 2.99 4.66 20.20
#